data_AF-A0A0W8DCL1-F1
#
_entry.id   AF-A0A0W8DCL1-F1
#
_cell.length_a   1.000
_cell.length_b   1.000
_cell.length_c   1.000
_cell.angle_alpha   90.00
_cell.angle_beta   90.00
_cell.angle_gamma   90.00
#
_symmetry.space_group_name_H-M   'P 1'
#
loop_
_entity.id
_entity.type
_entity.pdbx_description
1 polymer ?
#
loop_
_entity_poly.entity_id
_entity_poly.type
_entity_poly.pdbx_seq_one_letter_code
_entity_poly.pdbx_strand_id
1 'polypeptide(L)'
;MYVFPCVSSLILINVFEISALTGQDCDSCSSETFPAVILLFVLFGLAICPFTYCLSFLFKEHASAQTFTIVLNFMIGVVLMITSFILDLFDSTSDVNSVLKFFYRFSPLFNLGNGLLSMVTNDVDSVQYSEDGTTSPFSTDVMGWELLYLAFSAIGFSCLTLYIDLSKTFAKTKDDNDNFTETHEIDEDVQKEADRVAAGDADGDAVKLVGLRKVYPGGKVAVRNLSFGLKRGECFGFLGINGAGKTTTMKMLTGDVQPSHGTATLGGFDILSQQIEVRRQIGYCPQFDALFDLLSVREHLELFGAIKGIPQASLDRVVMEKIQQLNLGDFEHKLAGSLSGGNKRKLSVAIAMIGNPAIIFLDEPSTGMDPVSRRFMWDVIADISTRGKESTIVLTTHSMEECEALCSRVGIMVGGRLRCLGSVQHLKSRFGDGLVFDVKLDMPNADELEYLVHNIFGNGSEFVTPVELEDKCRAFGNAQLAERVTASHPTGYSLAAAMERDGFIRAEAFCSWCVEETRFDDLNDYLVRAFGASQVVVMERQNDFARFKVRSSNNEVKLSKMFALVEDVKAKMHIREYSVSQTTLEQIFNSFASQQEEEQGAIRGVYQGA
;
A
#
# COMPACT_ATOMS: atom_id res chain seq x y z
N MET A 1 -7.59 17.45 -28.54
CA MET A 1 -6.85 16.81 -29.66
C MET A 1 -7.62 16.79 -30.98
N TYR A 2 -8.95 16.58 -31.03
CA TYR A 2 -9.72 16.52 -32.29
C TYR A 2 -9.64 17.78 -33.18
N VAL A 3 -9.37 18.95 -32.60
CA VAL A 3 -9.23 20.22 -33.34
C VAL A 3 -8.17 20.13 -34.44
N PHE A 4 -7.04 19.45 -34.19
CA PHE A 4 -5.97 19.31 -35.18
C PHE A 4 -6.43 18.55 -36.44
N PRO A 5 -6.90 17.28 -36.36
CA PRO A 5 -7.40 16.58 -37.54
C PRO A 5 -8.60 17.27 -38.19
N CYS A 6 -9.50 17.90 -37.41
CA CYS A 6 -10.61 18.67 -37.97
C CYS A 6 -10.13 19.82 -38.88
N VAL A 7 -9.21 20.65 -38.38
CA VAL A 7 -8.65 21.77 -39.14
C VAL A 7 -7.84 21.27 -40.33
N SER A 8 -7.01 20.23 -40.15
CA SER A 8 -6.26 19.63 -41.24
C SER A 8 -7.17 19.08 -42.35
N SER A 9 -8.26 18.39 -42.01
CA SER A 9 -9.23 17.88 -42.99
C SER A 9 -9.92 19.00 -43.75
N LEU A 10 -10.37 20.07 -43.08
CA LEU A 10 -11.00 21.23 -43.73
C LEU A 10 -10.03 21.96 -44.65
N ILE A 11 -8.75 22.12 -44.24
CA ILE A 11 -7.71 22.69 -45.10
C ILE A 11 -7.48 21.80 -46.33
N LEU A 12 -7.40 20.48 -46.17
CA LEU A 12 -7.24 19.57 -47.30
C LEU A 12 -8.42 19.67 -48.28
N ILE A 13 -9.66 19.70 -47.79
CA ILE A 13 -10.85 19.85 -48.64
C ILE A 13 -10.78 21.16 -49.45
N ASN A 14 -10.32 22.24 -48.82
CA ASN A 14 -10.16 23.53 -49.49
C ASN A 14 -9.01 23.54 -50.50
N VAL A 15 -7.84 22.98 -50.15
CA VAL A 15 -6.65 22.93 -51.01
C VAL A 15 -6.85 22.03 -52.24
N PHE A 16 -7.60 20.94 -52.10
CA PHE A 16 -7.91 20.03 -53.21
C PHE A 16 -9.09 20.52 -54.08
N GLU A 17 -9.68 21.68 -53.76
CA GLU A 17 -10.78 22.30 -54.53
C GLU A 17 -11.88 21.29 -54.92
N ILE A 18 -12.32 20.48 -53.95
CA ILE A 18 -13.42 19.53 -54.19
C ILE A 18 -14.71 20.35 -54.33
N SER A 19 -15.08 20.70 -55.57
CA SER A 19 -16.19 21.59 -55.93
C SER A 19 -17.49 21.25 -55.20
N ALA A 20 -17.86 19.98 -55.15
CA ALA A 20 -19.05 19.48 -54.44
C ALA A 20 -19.07 19.78 -52.93
N LEU A 21 -17.92 20.00 -52.29
CA LEU A 21 -17.79 20.25 -50.84
C LEU A 21 -17.38 21.70 -50.51
N THR A 22 -16.70 22.39 -51.43
CA THR A 22 -16.25 23.79 -51.27
C THR A 22 -17.26 24.79 -51.81
N GLY A 23 -18.18 24.38 -52.69
CA GLY A 23 -19.15 25.28 -53.31
C GLY A 23 -18.57 26.19 -54.38
N GLN A 24 -17.33 25.92 -54.84
CA GLN A 24 -16.67 26.65 -55.91
C GLN A 24 -16.85 25.88 -57.22
N ASP A 25 -17.23 26.57 -58.30
CA ASP A 25 -17.41 26.00 -59.65
C ASP A 25 -18.39 24.80 -59.72
N CYS A 26 -19.51 24.88 -58.99
CA CYS A 26 -20.62 23.91 -59.10
C CYS A 26 -21.96 24.61 -59.31
N ASP A 27 -22.71 24.15 -60.32
CA ASP A 27 -24.00 24.73 -60.75
C ASP A 27 -25.15 24.43 -59.75
N SER A 28 -24.99 23.37 -58.95
CA SER A 28 -25.98 22.87 -57.98
C SER A 28 -25.80 23.44 -56.57
N CYS A 29 -24.65 24.06 -56.31
CA CYS A 29 -24.22 24.48 -54.99
C CYS A 29 -24.78 25.85 -54.58
N SER A 30 -24.93 26.03 -53.27
CA SER A 30 -25.17 27.34 -52.65
C SER A 30 -23.92 27.87 -51.96
N SER A 31 -23.89 29.16 -51.65
CA SER A 31 -22.83 29.80 -50.82
C SER A 31 -22.68 29.19 -49.43
N GLU A 32 -23.66 28.40 -49.00
CA GLU A 32 -23.74 27.78 -47.67
C GLU A 32 -23.12 26.37 -47.60
N THR A 33 -22.65 25.83 -48.72
CA THR A 33 -22.05 24.49 -48.83
C THR A 33 -20.84 24.29 -47.92
N PHE A 34 -19.82 25.12 -48.04
CA PHE A 34 -18.62 25.03 -47.20
C PHE A 34 -18.91 25.30 -45.71
N PRO A 35 -19.73 26.31 -45.34
CA PRO A 35 -20.22 26.46 -43.96
C PRO A 35 -20.91 25.21 -43.40
N ALA A 36 -21.70 24.50 -44.21
CA ALA A 36 -22.39 23.29 -43.79
C ALA A 36 -21.39 22.15 -43.51
N VAL A 37 -20.35 22.00 -44.34
CA VAL A 37 -19.25 21.03 -44.12
C VAL A 37 -18.48 21.36 -42.84
N ILE A 38 -18.16 22.64 -42.60
CA ILE A 38 -17.52 23.07 -41.35
C ILE A 38 -18.38 22.68 -40.14
N LEU A 39 -19.69 22.96 -40.19
CA LEU A 39 -20.61 22.63 -39.12
C LEU A 39 -20.69 21.12 -38.88
N LEU A 40 -20.69 20.32 -39.95
CA LEU A 40 -20.68 18.85 -39.88
C LEU A 40 -19.46 18.33 -39.10
N PHE A 41 -18.26 18.81 -39.44
CA PHE A 41 -17.02 18.40 -38.75
C PHE A 41 -16.99 18.85 -37.28
N VAL A 42 -17.45 20.07 -36.99
CA VAL A 42 -17.53 20.59 -35.61
C VAL A 42 -18.50 19.76 -34.76
N LEU A 43 -19.72 19.51 -35.25
CA LEU A 43 -20.72 18.71 -34.55
C LEU A 43 -20.28 17.24 -34.42
N PHE A 44 -19.64 16.69 -35.44
CA PHE A 44 -19.05 15.35 -35.35
C PHE A 44 -18.00 15.26 -34.25
N GLY A 45 -17.09 16.24 -34.12
CA GLY A 45 -16.13 16.31 -33.03
C GLY A 45 -16.78 16.33 -31.65
N LEU A 46 -17.82 17.14 -31.49
CA LEU A 46 -18.57 17.24 -30.24
C LEU A 46 -19.37 15.97 -29.93
N ALA A 47 -19.80 15.19 -30.92
CA ALA A 47 -20.55 13.96 -30.74
C ALA A 47 -19.64 12.72 -30.53
N ILE A 48 -18.53 12.61 -31.25
CA ILE A 48 -17.65 11.44 -31.21
C ILE A 48 -16.87 11.35 -29.89
N CYS A 49 -16.49 12.48 -29.28
CA CYS A 49 -15.80 12.50 -28.00
C CYS A 49 -16.62 11.86 -26.86
N PRO A 50 -17.84 12.30 -26.54
CA PRO A 50 -18.65 11.67 -25.51
C PRO A 50 -19.10 10.25 -25.89
N PHE A 51 -19.33 9.96 -27.19
CA PHE A 51 -19.62 8.60 -27.65
C PHE A 51 -18.49 7.61 -27.33
N THR A 52 -17.24 7.98 -27.66
CA THR A 52 -16.07 7.13 -27.37
C THR A 52 -15.82 7.00 -25.87
N TYR A 53 -16.11 8.04 -25.09
CA TYR A 53 -16.02 7.98 -23.63
C TYR A 53 -17.08 7.04 -23.01
N CYS A 54 -18.31 7.05 -23.52
CA CYS A 54 -19.35 6.07 -23.12
C CYS A 54 -18.89 4.62 -23.36
N LEU A 55 -18.27 4.35 -24.52
CA LEU A 55 -17.73 3.02 -24.83
C LEU A 55 -16.57 2.63 -23.92
N SER A 56 -15.74 3.59 -23.51
CA SER A 56 -14.59 3.33 -22.64
C SER A 56 -14.99 2.70 -21.30
N PHE A 57 -16.19 3.01 -20.78
CA PHE A 57 -16.69 2.47 -19.51
C PHE A 57 -17.01 0.97 -19.54
N LEU A 58 -17.09 0.35 -20.71
CA LEU A 58 -17.31 -1.09 -20.88
C LEU A 58 -16.02 -1.91 -20.70
N PHE A 59 -14.87 -1.25 -20.70
CA PHE A 59 -13.56 -1.88 -20.68
C PHE A 59 -12.81 -1.57 -19.39
N LYS A 60 -12.05 -2.55 -18.89
CA LYS A 60 -11.17 -2.37 -17.73
C LYS A 60 -9.75 -1.95 -18.12
N GLU A 61 -9.30 -2.33 -19.31
CA GLU A 61 -7.94 -2.06 -19.79
C GLU A 61 -7.94 -1.02 -20.90
N HIS A 62 -7.05 -0.01 -20.80
CA HIS A 62 -6.95 1.08 -21.76
C HIS A 62 -6.65 0.62 -23.21
N ALA A 63 -5.74 -0.35 -23.38
CA ALA A 63 -5.36 -0.86 -24.70
C ALA A 63 -6.50 -1.59 -25.40
N SER A 64 -7.28 -2.38 -24.64
CA SER A 64 -8.47 -3.08 -25.14
C SER A 64 -9.55 -2.08 -25.57
N ALA A 65 -9.81 -1.06 -24.74
CA ALA A 65 -10.77 0.00 -25.02
C ALA A 65 -10.42 0.74 -26.31
N GLN A 66 -9.15 1.11 -26.49
CA GLN A 66 -8.68 1.79 -27.70
C GLN A 66 -8.87 0.93 -28.95
N THR A 67 -8.39 -0.32 -28.92
CA THR A 67 -8.44 -1.21 -30.08
C THR A 67 -9.87 -1.48 -30.51
N PHE A 68 -10.74 -1.82 -29.56
CA PHE A 68 -12.13 -2.12 -29.85
C PHE A 68 -12.90 -0.89 -30.33
N THR A 69 -12.68 0.28 -29.72
CA THR A 69 -13.33 1.52 -30.14
C THR A 69 -12.94 1.90 -31.57
N ILE A 70 -11.68 1.74 -31.95
CA ILE A 70 -11.23 1.98 -33.34
C ILE A 70 -11.91 1.02 -34.32
N VAL A 71 -11.90 -0.28 -34.03
CA VAL A 71 -12.52 -1.30 -34.91
C VAL A 71 -14.03 -1.09 -35.02
N LEU A 72 -14.71 -0.83 -33.91
CA LEU A 72 -16.15 -0.60 -33.89
C LEU A 72 -16.51 0.65 -34.67
N ASN A 73 -15.80 1.76 -34.45
CA ASN A 73 -16.00 3.00 -35.19
C ASN A 73 -15.77 2.77 -36.69
N PHE A 74 -14.67 2.10 -37.08
CA PHE A 74 -14.40 1.78 -38.47
C PHE A 74 -15.53 0.95 -39.12
N MET A 75 -15.99 -0.10 -38.44
CA MET A 75 -17.09 -0.95 -38.93
C MET A 75 -18.39 -0.16 -39.07
N ILE A 76 -18.80 0.57 -38.04
CA ILE A 76 -20.07 1.30 -38.06
C ILE A 76 -20.02 2.47 -39.05
N GLY A 77 -18.90 3.18 -39.18
CA GLY A 77 -18.81 4.29 -40.12
C GLY A 77 -18.70 3.84 -41.57
N VAL A 78 -17.71 2.99 -41.89
CA VAL A 78 -17.40 2.68 -43.29
C VAL A 78 -18.33 1.61 -43.85
N VAL A 79 -18.56 0.50 -43.13
CA VAL A 79 -19.35 -0.62 -43.67
C VAL A 79 -20.82 -0.24 -43.78
N LEU A 80 -21.39 0.45 -42.78
CA LEU A 80 -22.78 0.87 -42.85
C LEU A 80 -22.98 1.97 -43.91
N MET A 81 -22.02 2.88 -44.08
CA MET A 81 -22.07 3.90 -45.14
C MET A 81 -22.06 3.24 -46.52
N ILE A 82 -21.14 2.32 -46.80
CA ILE A 82 -21.09 1.59 -48.08
C ILE A 82 -22.37 0.78 -48.29
N THR A 83 -22.87 0.11 -47.25
CA THR A 83 -24.10 -0.68 -47.32
C THR A 83 -25.30 0.22 -47.66
N SER A 84 -25.41 1.37 -46.97
CA SER A 84 -26.43 2.37 -47.23
C SER A 84 -26.36 2.90 -48.66
N PHE A 85 -25.16 3.22 -49.14
CA PHE A 85 -24.94 3.67 -50.52
C PHE A 85 -25.41 2.63 -51.55
N ILE A 86 -25.04 1.36 -51.36
CA ILE A 86 -25.46 0.27 -52.27
C ILE A 86 -26.99 0.12 -52.28
N LEU A 87 -27.64 0.27 -51.13
CA LEU A 87 -29.10 0.14 -51.03
C LEU A 87 -29.84 1.34 -51.64
N ASP A 88 -29.24 2.54 -51.64
CA ASP A 88 -29.79 3.73 -52.32
C ASP A 88 -29.72 3.60 -53.85
N LEU A 89 -28.76 2.83 -54.41
CA LEU A 89 -28.62 2.65 -55.86
C LEU A 89 -29.74 1.83 -56.51
N PHE A 90 -30.55 1.10 -55.74
CA PHE A 90 -31.65 0.29 -56.27
C PHE A 90 -33.01 0.78 -55.74
N ASP A 91 -33.89 1.22 -56.65
CA ASP A 91 -35.22 1.74 -56.31
C ASP A 91 -36.05 0.78 -55.45
N SER A 92 -35.92 -0.54 -55.66
CA SER A 92 -36.64 -1.56 -54.90
C SER A 92 -36.23 -1.66 -53.42
N THR A 93 -35.06 -1.13 -53.04
CA THR A 93 -34.51 -1.21 -51.68
C THR A 93 -34.40 0.13 -50.97
N SER A 94 -34.67 1.24 -51.67
CA SER A 94 -34.56 2.61 -51.14
C SER A 94 -35.47 2.84 -49.93
N ASP A 95 -36.72 2.36 -49.97
CA ASP A 95 -37.67 2.48 -48.86
C ASP A 95 -37.15 1.81 -47.58
N VAL A 96 -36.54 0.61 -47.70
CA VAL A 96 -35.97 -0.11 -46.56
C VAL A 96 -34.74 0.61 -46.02
N ASN A 97 -33.92 1.19 -46.92
CA ASN A 97 -32.73 1.94 -46.52
C ASN A 97 -33.06 3.19 -45.72
N SER A 98 -34.16 3.88 -46.05
CA SER A 98 -34.62 5.06 -45.30
C SER A 98 -34.84 4.74 -43.81
N VAL A 99 -35.39 3.56 -43.51
CA VAL A 99 -35.59 3.07 -42.13
C VAL A 99 -34.26 2.66 -41.49
N LEU A 100 -33.36 2.02 -42.24
CA LEU A 100 -32.04 1.64 -41.73
C LEU A 100 -31.18 2.86 -41.39
N LYS A 101 -31.19 3.90 -42.24
CA LYS A 101 -30.52 5.19 -42.01
C LYS A 101 -30.94 5.81 -40.68
N PHE A 102 -32.22 5.71 -40.30
CA PHE A 102 -32.70 6.20 -39.00
C PHE A 102 -31.93 5.56 -37.82
N PHE A 103 -31.67 4.25 -37.87
CA PHE A 103 -30.89 3.57 -36.82
C PHE A 103 -29.40 3.86 -36.94
N TYR A 104 -28.85 3.87 -38.15
CA TYR A 104 -27.43 4.13 -38.38
C TYR A 104 -27.01 5.55 -37.97
N ARG A 105 -27.95 6.51 -38.03
CA ARG A 105 -27.76 7.90 -37.58
C ARG A 105 -27.45 8.06 -36.08
N PHE A 106 -27.62 7.01 -35.28
CA PHE A 106 -27.16 7.02 -33.89
C PHE A 106 -25.62 7.01 -33.77
N SER A 107 -24.91 6.59 -34.83
CA SER A 107 -23.47 6.64 -34.90
C SER A 107 -22.97 7.99 -35.44
N PRO A 108 -22.16 8.75 -34.67
CA PRO A 108 -21.57 9.98 -35.18
C PRO A 108 -20.74 9.77 -36.45
N LEU A 109 -20.05 8.64 -36.57
CA LEU A 109 -19.19 8.37 -37.73
C LEU A 109 -19.98 8.07 -39.00
N PHE A 110 -21.15 7.42 -38.86
CA PHE A 110 -22.07 7.22 -39.97
C PHE A 110 -22.63 8.57 -40.45
N ASN A 111 -23.01 9.47 -39.55
CA ASN A 111 -23.54 10.79 -39.92
C ASN A 111 -22.51 11.64 -40.69
N LEU A 112 -21.23 11.60 -40.30
CA LEU A 112 -20.17 12.27 -41.04
C LEU A 112 -20.04 11.70 -42.46
N GLY A 113 -19.96 10.37 -42.59
CA GLY A 113 -19.80 9.71 -43.87
C GLY A 113 -21.00 9.90 -44.80
N ASN A 114 -22.21 9.66 -44.29
CA ASN A 114 -23.45 9.82 -45.04
C ASN A 114 -23.70 11.28 -45.42
N GLY A 115 -23.41 12.25 -44.54
CA GLY A 115 -23.58 13.68 -44.84
C GLY A 115 -22.66 14.16 -45.97
N LEU A 116 -21.39 13.74 -45.97
CA LEU A 116 -20.46 14.03 -47.07
C LEU A 116 -20.88 13.32 -48.36
N LEU A 117 -21.33 12.08 -48.27
CA LEU A 117 -21.75 11.29 -49.43
C LEU A 117 -23.01 11.87 -50.07
N SER A 118 -24.03 12.23 -49.27
CA SER A 118 -25.27 12.86 -49.73
C SER A 118 -25.02 14.20 -50.43
N MET A 119 -24.03 14.96 -49.98
CA MET A 119 -23.61 16.20 -50.63
C MET A 119 -22.99 15.94 -52.02
N VAL A 120 -22.14 14.92 -52.13
CA VAL A 120 -21.53 14.51 -53.41
C VAL A 120 -22.57 13.90 -54.36
N THR A 121 -23.50 13.08 -53.87
CA THR A 121 -24.54 12.48 -54.73
C THR A 121 -25.52 13.52 -55.25
N ASN A 122 -25.92 14.50 -54.44
CA ASN A 122 -26.79 15.59 -54.87
C ASN A 122 -26.16 16.43 -55.99
N ASP A 123 -24.85 16.66 -55.94
CA ASP A 123 -24.13 17.33 -57.03
C ASP A 123 -24.12 16.46 -58.31
N VAL A 124 -23.83 15.16 -58.20
CA VAL A 124 -23.85 14.24 -59.34
C VAL A 124 -25.24 14.15 -59.99
N ASP A 125 -26.30 14.04 -59.19
CA ASP A 125 -27.69 13.93 -59.68
C ASP A 125 -28.11 15.20 -60.42
N SER A 126 -27.78 16.38 -59.89
CA SER A 126 -28.08 17.66 -60.54
C SER A 126 -27.41 17.80 -61.91
N VAL A 127 -26.15 17.36 -62.04
CA VAL A 127 -25.39 17.36 -63.31
C VAL A 127 -25.98 16.34 -64.30
N GLN A 128 -26.39 15.17 -63.82
CA GLN A 128 -26.88 14.09 -64.67
C GLN A 128 -28.31 14.32 -65.21
N TYR A 129 -29.18 14.96 -64.41
CA TYR A 129 -30.58 15.19 -64.77
C TYR A 129 -30.91 16.62 -65.24
N SER A 130 -29.94 17.55 -65.20
CA SER A 130 -30.11 18.93 -65.66
C SER A 130 -31.30 19.65 -64.99
N GLU A 131 -31.49 19.44 -63.69
CA GLU A 131 -32.49 20.18 -62.91
C GLU A 131 -31.93 21.55 -62.49
N ASP A 132 -32.59 22.65 -62.89
CA ASP A 132 -32.20 24.05 -62.61
C ASP A 132 -32.47 24.50 -61.15
N GLY A 133 -32.30 23.62 -60.16
CA GLY A 133 -32.61 23.87 -58.75
C GLY A 133 -31.39 23.84 -57.84
N THR A 134 -31.10 24.94 -57.14
CA THR A 134 -30.12 24.94 -56.04
C THR A 134 -30.78 24.39 -54.77
N THR A 135 -30.43 23.17 -54.36
CA THR A 135 -30.90 22.60 -53.09
C THR A 135 -30.01 23.10 -51.95
N SER A 136 -30.63 23.58 -50.87
CA SER A 136 -29.87 24.03 -49.71
C SER A 136 -29.16 22.83 -49.05
N PRO A 137 -27.87 22.91 -48.72
CA PRO A 137 -27.13 21.86 -48.01
C PRO A 137 -27.73 21.52 -46.63
N PHE A 138 -28.46 22.47 -46.02
CA PHE A 138 -29.15 22.29 -44.75
C PHE A 138 -30.54 21.66 -44.89
N SER A 139 -30.99 21.37 -46.11
CA SER A 139 -32.25 20.68 -46.34
C SER A 139 -32.21 19.28 -45.74
N THR A 140 -33.38 18.77 -45.36
CA THR A 140 -33.54 17.40 -44.83
C THR A 140 -33.14 16.33 -45.84
N ASP A 141 -33.14 16.66 -47.13
CA ASP A 141 -32.88 15.72 -48.21
C ASP A 141 -31.37 15.55 -48.47
N VAL A 142 -30.55 16.53 -48.05
CA VAL A 142 -29.09 16.49 -48.20
C VAL A 142 -28.38 16.15 -46.88
N MET A 143 -28.39 17.04 -45.89
CA MET A 143 -27.60 16.86 -44.65
C MET A 143 -28.31 17.32 -43.36
N GLY A 144 -29.51 17.89 -43.47
CA GLY A 144 -30.24 18.47 -42.34
C GLY A 144 -30.50 17.46 -41.22
N TRP A 145 -30.83 16.21 -41.56
CA TRP A 145 -31.02 15.16 -40.56
C TRP A 145 -29.71 14.76 -39.88
N GLU A 146 -28.62 14.60 -40.63
CA GLU A 146 -27.31 14.22 -40.14
C GLU A 146 -26.78 15.25 -39.13
N LEU A 147 -26.93 16.54 -39.42
CA LEU A 147 -26.56 17.63 -38.51
C LEU A 147 -27.41 17.62 -37.23
N LEU A 148 -28.73 17.46 -37.35
CA LEU A 148 -29.62 17.40 -36.18
C LEU A 148 -29.28 16.20 -35.28
N TYR A 149 -29.06 15.02 -35.86
CA TYR A 149 -28.66 13.83 -35.11
C TYR A 149 -27.29 13.98 -34.45
N LEU A 150 -26.33 14.64 -35.10
CA LEU A 150 -25.05 14.96 -34.48
C LEU A 150 -25.19 15.91 -33.29
N ALA A 151 -26.03 16.94 -33.40
CA ALA A 151 -26.31 17.84 -32.28
C ALA A 151 -27.01 17.10 -31.11
N PHE A 152 -28.02 16.29 -31.39
CA PHE A 152 -28.71 15.50 -30.36
C PHE A 152 -27.81 14.45 -29.73
N SER A 153 -26.98 13.76 -30.51
CA SER A 153 -26.04 12.76 -30.00
C SER A 153 -24.93 13.40 -29.16
N ALA A 154 -24.43 14.59 -29.53
CA ALA A 154 -23.46 15.33 -28.71
C ALA A 154 -24.00 15.62 -27.30
N ILE A 155 -25.24 16.11 -27.20
CA ILE A 155 -25.89 16.38 -25.91
C ILE A 155 -26.21 15.06 -25.19
N GLY A 156 -26.83 14.12 -25.89
CA GLY A 156 -27.28 12.84 -25.34
C GLY A 156 -26.15 12.01 -24.76
N PHE A 157 -25.07 11.81 -25.53
CA PHE A 157 -23.89 11.07 -25.04
C PHE A 157 -23.12 11.84 -23.96
N SER A 158 -23.09 13.17 -23.99
CA SER A 158 -22.47 13.96 -22.91
C SER A 158 -23.25 13.81 -21.60
N CYS A 159 -24.59 13.92 -21.65
CA CYS A 159 -25.44 13.69 -20.49
C CYS A 159 -25.32 12.25 -19.99
N LEU A 160 -25.30 11.26 -20.89
CA LEU A 160 -25.11 9.86 -20.52
C LEU A 160 -23.74 9.63 -19.88
N THR A 161 -22.68 10.22 -20.42
CA THR A 161 -21.33 10.18 -19.86
C THR A 161 -21.32 10.71 -18.44
N LEU A 162 -21.85 11.91 -18.22
CA LEU A 162 -21.93 12.53 -16.90
C LEU A 162 -22.80 11.71 -15.94
N TYR A 163 -23.90 11.15 -16.43
CA TYR A 163 -24.77 10.29 -15.63
C TYR A 163 -24.05 9.00 -15.19
N ILE A 164 -23.34 8.32 -16.09
CA ILE A 164 -22.56 7.12 -15.75
C ILE A 164 -21.45 7.47 -14.76
N ASP A 165 -20.76 8.59 -14.95
CA ASP A 165 -19.66 9.02 -14.07
C ASP A 165 -20.16 9.37 -12.65
N LEU A 166 -21.25 10.14 -12.56
CA LEU A 166 -21.89 10.49 -11.28
C LEU A 166 -22.46 9.26 -10.57
N SER A 167 -23.11 8.36 -11.31
CA SER A 167 -23.69 7.14 -10.71
C SER A 167 -22.63 6.18 -10.18
N LYS A 168 -21.48 6.08 -10.83
CA LYS A 168 -20.32 5.31 -10.33
C LYS A 168 -19.68 5.98 -9.12
N THR A 169 -19.59 7.31 -9.11
CA THR A 169 -18.98 8.08 -8.00
C THR A 169 -19.83 8.01 -6.72
N PHE A 170 -21.16 8.07 -6.85
CA PHE A 170 -22.10 8.10 -5.72
C PHE A 170 -22.96 6.83 -5.60
N ALA A 171 -22.43 5.67 -5.99
CA ALA A 171 -23.16 4.42 -5.91
C ALA A 171 -23.73 4.20 -4.49
N LYS A 172 -25.04 4.01 -4.39
CA LYS A 172 -25.72 3.75 -3.11
C LYS A 172 -25.42 2.34 -2.66
N THR A 173 -25.05 2.19 -1.39
CA THR A 173 -24.89 0.88 -0.75
C THR A 173 -26.27 0.23 -0.59
N LYS A 174 -26.35 -1.06 -0.87
CA LYS A 174 -27.44 -1.89 -0.40
C LYS A 174 -27.07 -2.37 1.00
N ASP A 175 -27.83 -1.94 1.98
CA ASP A 175 -27.62 -2.28 3.39
C ASP A 175 -28.15 -3.70 3.63
N ASP A 176 -27.30 -4.70 3.44
CA ASP A 176 -27.65 -6.08 3.77
C ASP A 176 -27.44 -6.27 5.28
N ASN A 177 -28.50 -6.06 6.07
CA ASN A 177 -28.51 -6.29 7.52
C ASN A 177 -28.34 -7.79 7.87
N ASP A 178 -27.13 -8.31 7.73
CA ASP A 178 -26.75 -9.61 8.28
C ASP A 178 -25.98 -9.39 9.59
N ASN A 179 -26.61 -9.79 10.70
CA ASN A 179 -25.98 -9.81 12.02
C ASN A 179 -24.88 -10.88 12.06
N PHE A 180 -23.66 -10.50 11.70
CA PHE A 180 -22.50 -11.38 11.81
C PHE A 180 -21.87 -11.29 13.20
N THR A 181 -21.97 -12.37 13.96
CA THR A 181 -21.25 -12.55 15.23
C THR A 181 -20.14 -13.57 14.96
N GLU A 182 -18.91 -13.09 14.77
CA GLU A 182 -17.75 -14.00 14.65
C GLU A 182 -17.18 -14.27 16.05
N THR A 183 -17.19 -15.53 16.47
CA THR A 183 -16.60 -16.01 17.73
C THR A 183 -15.09 -16.14 17.59
N HIS A 184 -14.36 -15.06 17.81
CA HIS A 184 -12.92 -15.11 18.02
C HIS A 184 -12.57 -14.31 19.27
N GLU A 185 -11.51 -14.73 19.98
CA GLU A 185 -10.94 -13.95 21.07
C GLU A 185 -10.42 -12.62 20.54
N ILE A 186 -11.09 -11.55 20.96
CA ILE A 186 -10.70 -10.16 20.73
C ILE A 186 -9.78 -9.78 21.87
N ASP A 187 -8.63 -9.17 21.55
CA ASP A 187 -7.74 -8.65 22.57
C ASP A 187 -8.43 -7.54 23.39
N GLU A 188 -8.16 -7.53 24.69
CA GLU A 188 -8.79 -6.61 25.64
C GLU A 188 -8.59 -5.13 25.26
N ASP A 189 -7.43 -4.76 24.71
CA ASP A 189 -7.17 -3.36 24.35
C ASP A 189 -7.94 -2.95 23.10
N VAL A 190 -8.12 -3.88 22.16
CA VAL A 190 -8.97 -3.68 20.97
C VAL A 190 -10.44 -3.58 21.38
N GLN A 191 -10.90 -4.42 22.30
CA GLN A 191 -12.27 -4.38 22.80
C GLN A 191 -12.54 -3.09 23.58
N LYS A 192 -11.64 -2.69 24.49
CA LYS A 192 -11.75 -1.42 25.23
C LYS A 192 -11.82 -0.22 24.30
N GLU A 193 -11.02 -0.22 23.24
CA GLU A 193 -11.07 0.85 22.23
C GLU A 193 -12.39 0.84 21.45
N ALA A 194 -12.89 -0.34 21.06
CA ALA A 194 -14.18 -0.47 20.41
C ALA A 194 -15.33 0.03 21.32
N ASP A 195 -15.27 -0.29 22.61
CA ASP A 195 -16.23 0.18 23.62
C ASP A 195 -16.13 1.71 23.81
N ARG A 196 -14.92 2.27 23.84
CA ARG A 196 -14.68 3.73 23.89
C ARG A 196 -15.32 4.43 22.69
N VAL A 197 -15.15 3.86 21.49
CA VAL A 197 -15.76 4.41 20.27
C VAL A 197 -17.28 4.29 20.30
N ALA A 198 -17.81 3.16 20.78
CA ALA A 198 -19.25 2.93 20.90
C ALA A 198 -19.91 3.84 21.94
N ALA A 199 -19.18 4.19 23.02
CA ALA A 199 -19.64 5.11 24.06
C ALA A 199 -19.68 6.59 23.61
N GLY A 200 -19.09 6.93 22.46
CA GLY A 200 -19.01 8.31 21.95
C GLY A 200 -17.80 9.10 22.42
N ASP A 201 -16.92 8.51 23.24
CA ASP A 201 -15.69 9.16 23.74
C ASP A 201 -14.66 9.44 22.63
N ALA A 202 -14.88 8.91 21.42
CA ALA A 202 -14.07 9.14 20.23
C ALA A 202 -14.65 10.18 19.26
N ASP A 203 -15.74 10.88 19.59
CA ASP A 203 -16.40 11.82 18.68
C ASP A 203 -15.54 13.04 18.33
N GLY A 204 -14.59 13.41 19.21
CA GLY A 204 -13.62 14.48 18.98
C GLY A 204 -12.35 14.05 18.24
N ASP A 205 -12.20 12.76 17.94
CA ASP A 205 -11.01 12.22 17.29
C ASP A 205 -10.91 12.66 15.83
N ALA A 206 -9.69 12.79 15.31
CA ALA A 206 -9.45 13.17 13.92
C ALA A 206 -9.91 12.08 12.95
N VAL A 207 -9.76 10.82 13.34
CA VAL A 207 -10.19 9.65 12.57
C VAL A 207 -10.96 8.76 13.53
N LYS A 208 -12.18 8.39 13.18
CA LYS A 208 -13.01 7.46 13.97
C LYS A 208 -13.64 6.44 13.04
N LEU A 209 -13.51 5.16 13.38
CA LEU A 209 -14.10 4.04 12.65
C LEU A 209 -15.08 3.33 13.55
N VAL A 210 -16.28 3.04 13.04
CA VAL A 210 -17.34 2.33 13.76
C VAL A 210 -17.77 1.12 12.97
N GLY A 211 -17.28 -0.05 13.38
CA GLY A 211 -17.65 -1.34 12.83
C GLY A 211 -17.39 -1.50 11.34
N LEU A 212 -16.31 -0.89 10.84
CA LEU A 212 -16.02 -0.81 9.42
C LEU A 212 -15.75 -2.21 8.84
N ARG A 213 -16.47 -2.59 7.78
CA ARG A 213 -16.39 -3.93 7.16
C ARG A 213 -16.38 -3.82 5.64
N LYS A 214 -15.62 -4.70 4.98
CA LYS A 214 -15.65 -4.83 3.51
C LYS A 214 -15.70 -6.27 3.05
N VAL A 215 -16.69 -6.55 2.21
CA VAL A 215 -16.80 -7.78 1.42
C VAL A 215 -16.70 -7.42 -0.06
N TYR A 216 -15.80 -8.06 -0.78
CA TYR A 216 -15.68 -7.91 -2.22
C TYR A 216 -16.65 -8.85 -2.97
N PRO A 217 -17.04 -8.52 -4.21
CA PRO A 217 -17.76 -9.46 -5.09
C PRO A 217 -17.01 -10.79 -5.16
N GLY A 218 -17.70 -11.90 -4.91
CA GLY A 218 -17.09 -13.22 -4.72
C GLY A 218 -16.94 -13.66 -3.27
N GLY A 219 -17.45 -12.89 -2.30
CA GLY A 219 -17.57 -13.30 -0.89
C GLY A 219 -16.31 -13.16 -0.04
N LYS A 220 -15.20 -12.67 -0.62
CA LYS A 220 -13.96 -12.44 0.13
C LYS A 220 -14.13 -11.26 1.09
N VAL A 221 -14.08 -11.54 2.39
CA VAL A 221 -14.09 -10.52 3.44
C VAL A 221 -12.67 -9.98 3.62
N ALA A 222 -12.48 -8.70 3.33
CA ALA A 222 -11.17 -8.05 3.38
C ALA A 222 -10.93 -7.28 4.69
N VAL A 223 -12.00 -6.74 5.29
CA VAL A 223 -11.95 -6.04 6.59
C VAL A 223 -13.16 -6.49 7.40
N ARG A 224 -12.96 -6.82 8.67
CA ARG A 224 -13.93 -7.43 9.58
C ARG A 224 -14.09 -6.56 10.84
N ASN A 225 -15.15 -5.76 10.88
CA ASN A 225 -15.61 -5.02 12.06
C ASN A 225 -14.53 -4.17 12.76
N LEU A 226 -13.88 -3.28 12.02
CA LEU A 226 -12.81 -2.44 12.54
C LEU A 226 -13.37 -1.21 13.26
N SER A 227 -13.06 -1.06 14.55
CA SER A 227 -13.51 0.05 15.40
C SER A 227 -12.36 0.63 16.21
N PHE A 228 -11.98 1.88 15.94
CA PHE A 228 -10.99 2.63 16.75
C PHE A 228 -11.03 4.14 16.43
N GLY A 229 -10.43 4.96 17.29
CA GLY A 229 -10.31 6.41 17.09
C GLY A 229 -8.88 6.94 17.27
N LEU A 230 -8.45 7.89 16.44
CA LEU A 230 -7.13 8.54 16.48
C LEU A 230 -7.25 10.01 16.83
N LYS A 231 -6.48 10.45 17.83
CA LYS A 231 -6.46 11.85 18.24
C LYS A 231 -5.72 12.69 17.21
N ARG A 232 -6.00 14.00 17.22
CA ARG A 232 -5.31 14.97 16.35
C ARG A 232 -3.80 14.97 16.61
N GLY A 233 -3.02 14.86 15.55
CA GLY A 233 -1.55 14.85 15.61
C GLY A 233 -0.95 13.51 16.02
N GLU A 234 -1.74 12.45 16.16
CA GLU A 234 -1.22 11.09 16.31
C GLU A 234 -0.71 10.54 14.97
N CYS A 235 0.37 9.77 15.04
CA CYS A 235 0.87 8.96 13.93
C CYS A 235 0.53 7.49 14.22
N PHE A 236 -0.28 6.88 13.36
CA PHE A 236 -0.79 5.54 13.51
C PHE A 236 -0.30 4.61 12.39
N GLY A 237 0.26 3.46 12.79
CA GLY A 237 0.74 2.43 11.86
C GLY A 237 -0.17 1.22 11.82
N PHE A 238 -0.74 0.93 10.65
CA PHE A 238 -1.28 -0.39 10.34
C PHE A 238 -0.13 -1.31 9.96
N LEU A 239 0.24 -2.21 10.87
CA LEU A 239 1.26 -3.24 10.65
C LEU A 239 0.55 -4.56 10.31
N GLY A 240 0.98 -5.27 9.27
CA GLY A 240 0.28 -6.48 8.81
C GLY A 240 1.01 -7.12 7.65
N ILE A 241 0.82 -8.42 7.42
CA ILE A 241 1.30 -9.04 6.18
C ILE A 241 0.46 -8.61 4.98
N ASN A 242 0.89 -9.00 3.77
CA ASN A 242 0.11 -8.76 2.57
C ASN A 242 -1.23 -9.50 2.63
N GLY A 243 -2.31 -8.81 2.25
CA GLY A 243 -3.66 -9.36 2.35
C GLY A 243 -4.32 -9.27 3.72
N ALA A 244 -3.69 -8.66 4.72
CA ALA A 244 -4.28 -8.45 6.05
C ALA A 244 -5.44 -7.43 6.10
N GLY A 245 -5.70 -6.68 5.01
CA GLY A 245 -6.79 -5.69 4.93
C GLY A 245 -6.37 -4.21 5.09
N LYS A 246 -5.07 -3.92 5.22
CA LYS A 246 -4.51 -2.56 5.41
C LYS A 246 -4.93 -1.58 4.29
N THR A 247 -4.53 -1.88 3.05
CA THR A 247 -4.85 -1.04 1.88
C THR A 247 -6.35 -0.97 1.62
N THR A 248 -7.11 -2.03 1.90
CA THR A 248 -8.58 -1.99 1.78
C THR A 248 -9.20 -1.02 2.79
N THR A 249 -8.70 -1.01 4.02
CA THR A 249 -9.10 -0.03 5.04
C THR A 249 -8.79 1.39 4.58
N MET A 250 -7.59 1.60 4.04
CA MET A 250 -7.17 2.89 3.52
C MET A 250 -8.09 3.40 2.40
N LYS A 251 -8.40 2.54 1.43
CA LYS A 251 -9.34 2.85 0.33
C LYS A 251 -10.76 3.15 0.80
N MET A 252 -11.19 2.55 1.92
CA MET A 252 -12.48 2.90 2.52
C MET A 252 -12.46 4.28 3.17
N LEU A 253 -11.39 4.61 3.90
CA LEU A 253 -11.25 5.91 4.54
C LEU A 253 -11.11 7.05 3.53
N THR A 254 -10.43 6.82 2.40
CA THR A 254 -10.32 7.82 1.32
C THR A 254 -11.55 7.91 0.42
N GLY A 255 -12.50 6.98 0.55
CA GLY A 255 -13.71 6.91 -0.26
C GLY A 255 -13.51 6.38 -1.69
N ASP A 256 -12.41 5.67 -1.97
CA ASP A 256 -12.17 4.93 -3.22
C ASP A 256 -13.01 3.64 -3.26
N VAL A 257 -13.18 2.99 -2.10
CA VAL A 257 -14.00 1.79 -1.94
C VAL A 257 -15.04 2.03 -0.87
N GLN A 258 -16.32 1.91 -1.20
CA GLN A 258 -17.37 2.03 -0.19
C GLN A 258 -17.34 0.84 0.78
N PRO A 259 -17.48 1.04 2.11
CA PRO A 259 -17.65 -0.06 3.05
C PRO A 259 -18.93 -0.85 2.75
N SER A 260 -18.90 -2.13 3.11
CA SER A 260 -20.10 -3.00 3.07
C SER A 260 -20.98 -2.79 4.30
N HIS A 261 -20.37 -2.56 5.46
CA HIS A 261 -21.03 -2.24 6.73
C HIS A 261 -20.18 -1.28 7.55
N GLY A 262 -20.84 -0.61 8.49
CA GLY A 262 -20.20 0.36 9.38
C GLY A 262 -19.97 1.70 8.70
N THR A 263 -19.46 2.65 9.49
CA THR A 263 -19.11 3.99 8.99
C THR A 263 -17.78 4.47 9.58
N ALA A 264 -17.26 5.57 9.05
CA ALA A 264 -16.13 6.28 9.60
C ALA A 264 -16.34 7.80 9.49
N THR A 265 -15.75 8.55 10.42
CA THR A 265 -15.72 10.01 10.39
C THR A 265 -14.27 10.51 10.36
N LEU A 266 -13.99 11.43 9.44
CA LEU A 266 -12.69 12.07 9.26
C LEU A 266 -12.85 13.58 9.49
N GLY A 267 -12.17 14.10 10.51
CA GLY A 267 -12.25 15.50 10.93
C GLY A 267 -13.68 15.96 11.27
N GLY A 268 -14.52 15.05 11.74
CA GLY A 268 -15.94 15.28 12.04
C GLY A 268 -16.89 15.10 10.85
N PHE A 269 -16.39 14.76 9.67
CA PHE A 269 -17.20 14.52 8.48
C PHE A 269 -17.34 13.03 8.18
N ASP A 270 -18.55 12.59 7.85
CA ASP A 270 -18.85 11.18 7.56
C ASP A 270 -18.43 10.77 6.13
N ILE A 271 -17.74 9.62 6.00
CA ILE A 271 -17.16 9.18 4.72
C ILE A 271 -18.21 8.74 3.68
N LEU A 272 -19.45 8.48 4.08
CA LEU A 272 -20.52 8.05 3.19
C LEU A 272 -21.34 9.25 2.69
N SER A 273 -21.73 10.13 3.61
CA SER A 273 -22.63 11.26 3.34
C SER A 273 -21.92 12.56 2.98
N GLN A 274 -20.68 12.80 3.46
CA GLN A 274 -19.98 14.08 3.34
C GLN A 274 -18.62 13.95 2.62
N GLN A 275 -18.56 13.13 1.57
CA GLN A 275 -17.33 12.80 0.84
C GLN A 275 -16.52 14.00 0.34
N ILE A 276 -17.18 15.08 -0.11
CA ILE A 276 -16.48 16.26 -0.64
C ILE A 276 -15.69 16.97 0.48
N GLU A 277 -16.29 17.13 1.66
CA GLU A 277 -15.63 17.77 2.79
C GLU A 277 -14.51 16.89 3.35
N VAL A 278 -14.73 15.57 3.42
CA VAL A 278 -13.67 14.60 3.76
C VAL A 278 -12.48 14.74 2.80
N ARG A 279 -12.72 14.74 1.48
CA ARG A 279 -11.67 14.81 0.46
C ARG A 279 -10.84 16.09 0.53
N ARG A 280 -11.42 17.20 0.99
CA ARG A 280 -10.70 18.47 1.22
C ARG A 280 -9.74 18.43 2.40
N GLN A 281 -9.98 17.54 3.37
CA GLN A 281 -9.18 17.45 4.59
C GLN A 281 -8.05 16.42 4.51
N ILE A 282 -8.05 15.55 3.49
CA ILE A 282 -7.12 14.43 3.40
C ILE A 282 -5.99 14.68 2.39
N GLY A 283 -4.79 14.26 2.75
CA GLY A 283 -3.71 13.95 1.82
C GLY A 283 -3.61 12.44 1.65
N TYR A 284 -3.41 11.94 0.43
CA TYR A 284 -3.25 10.50 0.18
C TYR A 284 -2.05 10.22 -0.71
N CYS A 285 -1.16 9.34 -0.22
CA CYS A 285 -0.07 8.75 -0.99
C CYS A 285 -0.39 7.26 -1.23
N PRO A 286 -0.78 6.86 -2.45
CA PRO A 286 -1.07 5.45 -2.77
C PRO A 286 0.18 4.58 -2.78
N GLN A 287 0.03 3.24 -2.76
CA GLN A 287 1.16 2.31 -2.83
C GLN A 287 1.98 2.44 -4.13
N PHE A 288 1.31 2.66 -5.26
CA PHE A 288 1.97 2.93 -6.54
C PHE A 288 2.16 4.43 -6.74
N ASP A 289 3.21 4.83 -7.46
CA ASP A 289 3.43 6.23 -7.79
C ASP A 289 2.43 6.71 -8.84
N ALA A 290 1.38 7.42 -8.40
CA ALA A 290 0.35 8.02 -9.25
C ALA A 290 0.83 9.34 -9.89
N LEU A 291 1.95 9.27 -10.62
CA LEU A 291 2.63 10.42 -11.23
C LEU A 291 2.37 10.49 -12.73
N PHE A 292 2.40 11.70 -13.29
CA PHE A 292 2.32 11.94 -14.73
C PHE A 292 3.73 11.97 -15.30
N ASP A 293 4.12 10.95 -16.09
CA ASP A 293 5.50 10.81 -16.56
C ASP A 293 6.04 12.02 -17.36
N LEU A 294 5.14 12.76 -18.02
CA LEU A 294 5.45 13.92 -18.88
C LEU A 294 5.48 15.27 -18.13
N LEU A 295 5.14 15.31 -16.85
CA LEU A 295 5.22 16.54 -16.05
C LEU A 295 6.50 16.55 -15.22
N SER A 296 7.08 17.74 -15.02
CA SER A 296 8.21 17.96 -14.11
C SER A 296 7.78 17.94 -12.64
N VAL A 297 8.74 17.79 -11.72
CA VAL A 297 8.49 17.83 -10.26
C VAL A 297 7.73 19.10 -9.87
N ARG A 298 8.16 20.27 -10.37
CA ARG A 298 7.52 21.56 -10.11
C ARG A 298 6.07 21.59 -10.61
N GLU A 299 5.85 21.20 -11.87
CA GLU A 299 4.52 21.20 -12.49
C GLU A 299 3.54 20.27 -11.77
N HIS A 300 4.01 19.13 -11.24
CA HIS A 300 3.18 18.27 -10.40
C HIS A 300 2.67 19.01 -9.16
N LEU A 301 3.58 19.64 -8.41
CA LEU A 301 3.23 20.33 -7.18
C LEU A 301 2.35 21.56 -7.44
N GLU A 302 2.60 22.30 -8.52
CA GLU A 302 1.73 23.40 -8.95
C GLU A 302 0.33 22.89 -9.31
N LEU A 303 0.23 21.81 -10.10
CA LEU A 303 -1.05 21.21 -10.49
C LEU A 303 -1.86 20.75 -9.27
N PHE A 304 -1.26 19.94 -8.39
CA PHE A 304 -1.96 19.42 -7.22
C PHE A 304 -2.21 20.51 -6.17
N GLY A 305 -1.35 21.52 -6.07
CA GLY A 305 -1.59 22.69 -5.22
C GLY A 305 -2.78 23.52 -5.69
N ALA A 306 -2.90 23.74 -7.01
CA ALA A 306 -4.05 24.41 -7.61
C ALA A 306 -5.35 23.60 -7.42
N ILE A 307 -5.31 22.28 -7.61
CA ILE A 307 -6.47 21.38 -7.38
C ILE A 307 -6.92 21.43 -5.91
N LYS A 308 -5.99 21.51 -4.96
CA LYS A 308 -6.30 21.66 -3.53
C LYS A 308 -6.77 23.07 -3.14
N GLY A 309 -6.81 24.02 -4.08
CA GLY A 309 -7.33 25.37 -3.85
C GLY A 309 -6.34 26.32 -3.19
N ILE A 310 -5.03 26.06 -3.28
CA ILE A 310 -4.00 26.97 -2.77
C ILE A 310 -4.03 28.27 -3.60
N PRO A 311 -4.14 29.46 -2.98
CA PRO A 311 -4.17 30.72 -3.72
C PRO A 311 -2.92 30.90 -4.58
N GLN A 312 -3.10 31.33 -5.83
CA GLN A 312 -2.01 31.48 -6.81
C GLN A 312 -0.86 32.36 -6.30
N ALA A 313 -1.16 33.40 -5.52
CA ALA A 313 -0.16 34.28 -4.90
C ALA A 313 0.77 33.57 -3.90
N SER A 314 0.31 32.45 -3.32
CA SER A 314 1.08 31.65 -2.35
C SER A 314 1.61 30.33 -2.93
N LEU A 315 1.14 29.94 -4.12
CA LEU A 315 1.41 28.63 -4.71
C LEU A 315 2.92 28.41 -4.90
N ASP A 316 3.63 29.35 -5.52
CA ASP A 316 5.08 29.26 -5.72
C ASP A 316 5.84 29.06 -4.40
N ARG A 317 5.46 29.80 -3.35
CA ARG A 317 6.09 29.68 -2.03
C ARG A 317 5.88 28.28 -1.45
N VAL A 318 4.64 27.78 -1.48
CA VAL A 318 4.31 26.45 -0.94
C VAL A 318 4.98 25.33 -1.74
N VAL A 319 5.05 25.46 -3.06
CA VAL A 319 5.74 24.51 -3.95
C VAL A 319 7.23 24.46 -3.61
N MET A 320 7.90 25.61 -3.53
CA MET A 320 9.32 25.67 -3.18
C MET A 320 9.60 25.14 -1.78
N GLU A 321 8.74 25.43 -0.81
CA GLU A 321 8.82 24.89 0.54
C GLU A 321 8.77 23.36 0.54
N LYS A 322 7.85 22.75 -0.22
CA LYS A 322 7.75 21.28 -0.32
C LYS A 322 8.91 20.65 -1.11
N ILE A 323 9.42 21.31 -2.15
CA ILE A 323 10.61 20.85 -2.89
C ILE A 323 11.82 20.80 -1.97
N GLN A 324 12.02 21.84 -1.14
CA GLN A 324 13.12 21.88 -0.17
C GLN A 324 12.92 20.86 0.94
N GLN A 325 11.71 20.77 1.50
CA GLN A 325 11.38 19.85 2.60
C GLN A 325 11.65 18.38 2.22
N LEU A 326 11.43 17.99 0.96
CA LEU A 326 11.67 16.63 0.47
C LEU A 326 12.97 16.45 -0.30
N ASN A 327 13.86 17.45 -0.26
CA ASN A 327 15.16 17.43 -0.92
C ASN A 327 15.07 17.05 -2.41
N LEU A 328 14.18 17.74 -3.13
CA LEU A 328 13.91 17.55 -4.56
C LEU A 328 14.45 18.68 -5.44
N GLY A 329 15.22 19.62 -4.88
CA GLY A 329 15.71 20.81 -5.59
C GLY A 329 16.48 20.49 -6.88
N ASP A 330 17.40 19.53 -6.84
CA ASP A 330 18.19 19.10 -8.01
C ASP A 330 17.35 18.43 -9.12
N PHE A 331 16.09 18.10 -8.82
CA PHE A 331 15.16 17.40 -9.69
C PHE A 331 13.96 18.27 -10.09
N GLU A 332 13.89 19.53 -9.66
CA GLU A 332 12.75 20.44 -9.84
C GLU A 332 12.21 20.46 -11.28
N HIS A 333 13.10 20.58 -12.26
CA HIS A 333 12.76 20.66 -13.69
C HIS A 333 12.88 19.33 -14.43
N LYS A 334 13.14 18.21 -13.73
CA LYS A 334 13.21 16.90 -14.37
C LYS A 334 11.81 16.30 -14.46
N LEU A 335 11.55 15.64 -15.59
CA LEU A 335 10.32 14.90 -15.83
C LEU A 335 10.19 13.74 -14.84
N ALA A 336 9.00 13.54 -14.28
CA ALA A 336 8.74 12.49 -13.29
C ALA A 336 9.07 11.09 -13.84
N GLY A 337 8.85 10.84 -15.13
CA GLY A 337 9.21 9.57 -15.77
C GLY A 337 10.70 9.21 -15.68
N SER A 338 11.57 10.21 -15.58
CA SER A 338 13.04 10.07 -15.50
C SER A 338 13.60 9.96 -14.07
N LEU A 339 12.76 10.12 -13.05
CA LEU A 339 13.18 10.04 -11.64
C LEU A 339 13.47 8.59 -11.22
N SER A 340 14.40 8.42 -10.28
CA SER A 340 14.58 7.15 -9.57
C SER A 340 13.34 6.82 -8.74
N GLY A 341 13.11 5.54 -8.43
CA GLY A 341 11.96 5.11 -7.62
C GLY A 341 11.85 5.84 -6.27
N GLY A 342 12.98 6.04 -5.58
CA GLY A 342 13.00 6.82 -4.34
C GLY A 342 12.59 8.29 -4.52
N ASN A 343 13.00 8.94 -5.62
CA ASN A 343 12.60 10.33 -5.88
C ASN A 343 11.14 10.44 -6.36
N LYS A 344 10.65 9.45 -7.12
CA LYS A 344 9.21 9.34 -7.44
C LYS A 344 8.41 9.24 -6.14
N ARG A 345 8.86 8.41 -5.21
CA ARG A 345 8.20 8.25 -3.91
C ARG A 345 8.19 9.52 -3.06
N LYS A 346 9.32 10.24 -3.03
CA LYS A 346 9.39 11.58 -2.39
C LYS A 346 8.39 12.54 -3.02
N LEU A 347 8.29 12.58 -4.35
CA LEU A 347 7.29 13.42 -5.04
C LEU A 347 5.85 13.00 -4.70
N SER A 348 5.55 11.70 -4.67
CA SER A 348 4.23 11.18 -4.27
C SER A 348 3.85 11.63 -2.84
N VAL A 349 4.80 11.58 -1.90
CA VAL A 349 4.62 12.08 -0.53
C VAL A 349 4.46 13.61 -0.50
N ALA A 350 5.22 14.34 -1.33
CA ALA A 350 5.10 15.80 -1.46
C ALA A 350 3.67 16.22 -1.87
N ILE A 351 3.11 15.52 -2.85
CA ILE A 351 1.74 15.75 -3.36
C ILE A 351 0.71 15.45 -2.26
N ALA A 352 0.90 14.38 -1.49
CA ALA A 352 0.01 14.09 -0.37
C ALA A 352 0.04 15.20 0.69
N MET A 353 1.22 15.75 0.99
CA MET A 353 1.45 16.76 2.02
C MET A 353 1.17 18.21 1.59
N ILE A 354 1.02 18.48 0.28
CA ILE A 354 0.81 19.85 -0.20
C ILE A 354 -0.50 20.43 0.35
N GLY A 355 -0.47 21.71 0.75
CA GLY A 355 -1.63 22.39 1.35
C GLY A 355 -1.89 22.05 2.83
N ASN A 356 -0.98 21.33 3.50
CA ASN A 356 -1.04 20.96 4.92
C ASN A 356 -2.41 20.37 5.34
N PRO A 357 -2.82 19.23 4.75
CA PRO A 357 -4.08 18.58 5.09
C PRO A 357 -4.09 18.13 6.56
N ALA A 358 -5.27 18.15 7.18
CA ALA A 358 -5.44 17.77 8.59
C ALA A 358 -5.16 16.27 8.84
N ILE A 359 -5.41 15.43 7.83
CA ILE A 359 -5.23 13.97 7.91
C ILE A 359 -4.41 13.54 6.69
N ILE A 360 -3.38 12.73 6.89
CA ILE A 360 -2.53 12.21 5.81
C ILE A 360 -2.53 10.69 5.86
N PHE A 361 -2.85 10.08 4.74
CA PHE A 361 -2.86 8.65 4.52
C PHE A 361 -1.66 8.26 3.65
N LEU A 362 -0.79 7.39 4.17
CA LEU A 362 0.43 6.93 3.48
C LEU A 362 0.38 5.41 3.32
N ASP A 363 0.16 4.92 2.10
CA ASP A 363 0.09 3.48 1.83
C ASP A 363 1.48 2.96 1.43
N GLU A 364 2.18 2.32 2.39
CA GLU A 364 3.55 1.80 2.27
C GLU A 364 4.62 2.81 1.80
N PRO A 365 4.75 3.98 2.43
CA PRO A 365 5.50 5.12 1.90
C PRO A 365 6.98 4.83 1.61
N SER A 366 7.64 3.94 2.35
CA SER A 366 9.07 3.66 2.16
C SER A 366 9.41 2.40 1.35
N THR A 367 8.41 1.69 0.80
CA THR A 367 8.64 0.46 0.03
C THR A 367 9.48 0.74 -1.22
N GLY A 368 10.51 -0.07 -1.44
CA GLY A 368 11.38 0.02 -2.62
C GLY A 368 12.40 1.17 -2.60
N MET A 369 12.51 1.92 -1.51
CA MET A 369 13.53 2.95 -1.33
C MET A 369 14.84 2.37 -0.77
N ASP A 370 15.96 3.02 -1.11
CA ASP A 370 17.23 2.72 -0.45
C ASP A 370 17.21 3.15 1.04
N PRO A 371 18.06 2.57 1.90
CA PRO A 371 18.04 2.84 3.34
C PRO A 371 18.20 4.32 3.72
N VAL A 372 18.97 5.09 2.93
CA VAL A 372 19.22 6.52 3.21
C VAL A 372 17.97 7.33 2.87
N SER A 373 17.39 7.13 1.69
CA SER A 373 16.16 7.80 1.28
C SER A 373 14.97 7.45 2.19
N ARG A 374 14.91 6.22 2.69
CA ARG A 374 13.89 5.78 3.65
C ARG A 374 14.00 6.52 4.97
N ARG A 375 15.20 6.60 5.57
CA ARG A 375 15.40 7.38 6.81
C ARG A 375 15.07 8.84 6.64
N PHE A 376 15.50 9.45 5.53
CA PHE A 376 15.14 10.82 5.20
C PHE A 376 13.62 11.02 5.13
N MET A 377 12.89 10.10 4.50
CA MET A 377 11.43 10.16 4.44
C MET A 377 10.82 10.05 5.84
N TRP A 378 11.36 9.20 6.71
CA TRP A 378 10.92 9.09 8.08
C TRP A 378 11.12 10.39 8.86
N ASP A 379 12.29 11.04 8.71
CA ASP A 379 12.55 12.32 9.35
C ASP A 379 11.52 13.38 8.95
N VAL A 380 11.18 13.47 7.66
CA VAL A 380 10.15 14.40 7.16
C VAL A 380 8.75 14.08 7.73
N ILE A 381 8.36 12.81 7.77
CA ILE A 381 7.06 12.39 8.32
C ILE A 381 6.99 12.65 9.83
N ALA A 382 8.08 12.38 10.56
CA ALA A 382 8.18 12.59 12.00
C ALA A 382 8.16 14.08 12.37
N ASP A 383 8.79 14.93 11.56
CA ASP A 383 8.77 16.39 11.73
C ASP A 383 7.35 16.96 11.61
N ILE A 384 6.55 16.48 10.64
CA ILE A 384 5.17 16.95 10.42
C ILE A 384 4.21 16.42 11.49
N SER A 385 4.27 15.13 11.80
CA SER A 385 3.35 14.49 12.74
C SER A 385 3.71 14.74 14.19
N THR A 386 4.89 14.28 14.61
CA THR A 386 5.22 14.12 16.02
C THR A 386 5.79 15.42 16.61
N ARG A 387 6.60 16.15 15.82
CA ARG A 387 7.22 17.40 16.26
C ARG A 387 6.33 18.61 16.03
N GLY A 388 5.72 18.71 14.84
CA GLY A 388 4.80 19.79 14.48
C GLY A 388 3.38 19.62 15.01
N LYS A 389 2.91 18.36 15.19
CA LYS A 389 1.51 18.02 15.52
C LYS A 389 0.48 18.72 14.61
N GLU A 390 0.88 18.99 13.37
CA GLU A 390 0.07 19.75 12.42
C GLU A 390 -0.97 18.85 11.73
N SER A 391 -0.61 17.58 11.52
CA SER A 391 -1.44 16.60 10.81
C SER A 391 -1.49 15.27 11.54
N THR A 392 -2.64 14.60 11.47
CA THR A 392 -2.80 13.20 11.90
C THR A 392 -2.37 12.29 10.76
N ILE A 393 -1.47 11.35 11.02
CA ILE A 393 -0.93 10.47 9.97
C ILE A 393 -1.38 9.04 10.21
N VAL A 394 -1.86 8.39 9.16
CA VAL A 394 -2.19 6.97 9.15
C VAL A 394 -1.36 6.33 8.05
N LEU A 395 -0.44 5.45 8.43
CA LEU A 395 0.43 4.74 7.50
C LEU A 395 0.15 3.25 7.49
N THR A 396 0.20 2.62 6.34
CA THR A 396 0.29 1.16 6.22
C THR A 396 1.75 0.79 6.03
N THR A 397 2.19 -0.28 6.68
CA THR A 397 3.53 -0.81 6.46
C THR A 397 3.60 -2.29 6.78
N HIS A 398 4.61 -2.94 6.22
CA HIS A 398 5.08 -4.27 6.62
C HIS A 398 6.44 -4.19 7.33
N SER A 399 7.01 -2.98 7.50
CA SER A 399 8.29 -2.75 8.17
C SER A 399 8.07 -2.37 9.63
N MET A 400 8.57 -3.21 10.54
CA MET A 400 8.50 -2.93 11.97
C MET A 400 9.37 -1.73 12.35
N GLU A 401 10.55 -1.61 11.73
CA GLU A 401 11.44 -0.44 11.92
C GLU A 401 10.72 0.88 11.62
N GLU A 402 9.91 0.91 10.56
CA GLU A 402 9.13 2.10 10.19
C GLU A 402 8.07 2.43 11.25
N CYS A 403 7.34 1.42 11.74
CA CYS A 403 6.40 1.61 12.84
C CYS A 403 7.09 2.11 14.12
N GLU A 404 8.24 1.53 14.48
CA GLU A 404 8.98 1.93 15.67
C GLU A 404 9.54 3.36 15.58
N ALA A 405 9.97 3.77 14.39
CA ALA A 405 10.53 5.11 14.16
C ALA A 405 9.45 6.21 14.09
N LEU A 406 8.28 5.91 13.51
CA LEU A 406 7.27 6.94 13.17
C LEU A 406 6.02 6.91 14.02
N CYS A 407 5.55 5.73 14.44
CA CYS A 407 4.20 5.57 14.94
C CYS A 407 4.15 5.75 16.46
N SER A 408 3.33 6.70 16.90
CA SER A 408 2.95 6.84 18.30
C SER A 408 2.08 5.65 18.78
N ARG A 409 1.30 5.08 17.87
CA ARG A 409 0.40 3.97 18.13
C ARG A 409 0.40 3.01 16.94
N VAL A 410 0.43 1.72 17.21
CA VAL A 410 0.51 0.66 16.20
C VAL A 410 -0.68 -0.26 16.37
N GLY A 411 -1.29 -0.63 15.25
CA GLY A 411 -2.32 -1.64 15.17
C GLY A 411 -1.85 -2.81 14.31
N ILE A 412 -1.75 -4.01 14.88
CA ILE A 412 -1.38 -5.20 14.12
C ILE A 412 -2.64 -5.81 13.51
N MET A 413 -2.72 -5.84 12.19
CA MET A 413 -3.81 -6.43 11.43
C MET A 413 -3.47 -7.85 10.98
N VAL A 414 -4.41 -8.77 11.21
CA VAL A 414 -4.35 -10.17 10.78
C VAL A 414 -5.73 -10.59 10.26
N GLY A 415 -5.78 -11.19 9.07
CA GLY A 415 -7.03 -11.75 8.53
C GLY A 415 -8.19 -10.75 8.33
N GLY A 416 -7.89 -9.46 8.21
CA GLY A 416 -8.90 -8.38 8.10
C GLY A 416 -9.36 -7.80 9.44
N ARG A 417 -8.79 -8.23 10.57
CA ARG A 417 -9.12 -7.75 11.92
C ARG A 417 -7.92 -7.10 12.58
N LEU A 418 -8.18 -6.23 13.55
CA LEU A 418 -7.17 -5.70 14.45
C LEU A 418 -6.95 -6.70 15.59
N ARG A 419 -5.74 -7.28 15.70
CA ARG A 419 -5.42 -8.26 16.75
C ARG A 419 -4.93 -7.61 18.02
N CYS A 420 -4.18 -6.52 17.90
CA CYS A 420 -3.74 -5.74 19.04
C CYS A 420 -3.57 -4.28 18.63
N LEU A 421 -3.65 -3.41 19.63
CA LEU A 421 -3.60 -1.97 19.49
C LEU A 421 -2.86 -1.36 20.68
N GLY A 422 -1.91 -0.47 20.44
CA GLY A 422 -1.22 0.23 21.51
C GLY A 422 0.03 0.95 21.05
N SER A 423 0.75 1.57 21.98
CA SER A 423 2.11 2.05 21.71
C SER A 423 3.06 0.87 21.53
N VAL A 424 4.18 1.07 20.82
CA VAL A 424 5.20 0.03 20.63
C VAL A 424 5.65 -0.56 21.98
N GLN A 425 5.87 0.30 22.98
CA GLN A 425 6.28 -0.15 24.31
C GLN A 425 5.18 -0.95 25.03
N HIS A 426 3.92 -0.55 24.87
CA HIS A 426 2.78 -1.28 25.43
C HIS A 426 2.67 -2.67 24.80
N LEU A 427 2.79 -2.77 23.47
CA LEU A 427 2.78 -4.05 22.77
C LEU A 427 3.95 -4.94 23.21
N LYS A 428 5.16 -4.39 23.34
CA LYS A 428 6.34 -5.11 23.86
C LYS A 428 6.15 -5.60 25.30
N SER A 429 5.48 -4.82 26.13
CA SER A 429 5.22 -5.20 27.52
C SER A 429 4.11 -6.25 27.64
N ARG A 430 3.08 -6.19 26.80
CA ARG A 430 1.90 -7.06 26.87
C ARG A 430 2.11 -8.40 26.18
N PHE A 431 2.70 -8.37 24.98
CA PHE A 431 2.89 -9.55 24.13
C PHE A 431 4.35 -10.02 24.04
N GLY A 432 5.27 -9.32 24.69
CA GLY A 432 6.67 -9.76 24.77
C GLY A 432 6.81 -11.00 25.65
N ASP A 433 7.63 -11.95 25.20
CA ASP A 433 7.92 -13.18 25.94
C ASP A 433 9.16 -12.99 26.83
N GLY A 434 9.13 -11.97 27.69
CA GLY A 434 10.22 -11.66 28.64
C GLY A 434 11.43 -10.92 28.04
N LEU A 435 12.51 -10.91 28.82
CA LEU A 435 13.81 -10.32 28.48
C LEU A 435 14.80 -11.39 28.04
N VAL A 436 15.63 -11.07 27.06
CA VAL A 436 16.77 -11.88 26.66
C VAL A 436 18.03 -11.26 27.27
N PHE A 437 18.75 -12.04 28.05
CA PHE A 437 19.99 -11.67 28.73
C PHE A 437 21.14 -12.48 28.13
N ASP A 438 21.97 -11.80 27.35
CA ASP A 438 23.19 -12.34 26.76
C ASP A 438 24.36 -11.97 27.67
N VAL A 439 25.16 -12.95 28.06
CA VAL A 439 26.28 -12.75 28.99
C VAL A 439 27.51 -13.52 28.51
N LYS A 440 28.67 -12.88 28.66
CA LYS A 440 29.97 -13.52 28.58
C LYS A 440 30.66 -13.43 29.92
N LEU A 441 31.07 -14.59 30.42
CA LEU A 441 31.82 -14.69 31.66
C LEU A 441 33.31 -14.49 31.41
N ASP A 442 34.04 -14.06 32.43
CA ASP A 442 35.50 -14.04 32.37
C ASP A 442 36.02 -15.48 32.27
N MET A 443 37.01 -15.66 31.41
CA MET A 443 37.83 -16.87 31.41
C MET A 443 38.75 -16.85 32.63
N PRO A 444 39.19 -18.02 33.13
CA PRO A 444 40.18 -18.07 34.20
C PRO A 444 41.50 -17.42 33.75
N ASN A 445 42.11 -16.64 34.64
CA ASN A 445 43.40 -16.02 34.36
C ASN A 445 44.53 -17.07 34.38
N ALA A 446 45.65 -16.77 33.73
CA ALA A 446 46.80 -17.69 33.72
C ALA A 446 47.27 -18.07 35.14
N ASP A 447 47.35 -17.09 36.05
CA ASP A 447 47.76 -17.32 37.44
C ASP A 447 46.76 -18.18 38.23
N GLU A 448 45.45 -18.00 37.96
CA GLU A 448 44.38 -18.78 38.57
C GLU A 448 44.43 -20.23 38.08
N LEU A 449 44.66 -20.42 36.77
CA LEU A 449 44.79 -21.73 36.16
C LEU A 449 46.05 -22.46 36.66
N GLU A 450 47.19 -21.77 36.73
CA GLU A 450 48.46 -22.34 37.25
C GLU A 450 48.30 -22.78 38.70
N TYR A 451 47.64 -21.95 39.53
CA TYR A 451 47.32 -22.31 40.91
C TYR A 451 46.42 -23.56 40.99
N LEU A 452 45.34 -23.62 40.19
CA LEU A 452 44.42 -24.76 40.19
C LEU A 452 45.07 -26.03 39.68
N VAL A 453 45.87 -25.96 38.63
CA VAL A 453 46.63 -27.09 38.10
C VAL A 453 47.61 -27.60 39.17
N HIS A 454 48.39 -26.72 39.79
CA HIS A 454 49.31 -27.11 40.87
C HIS A 454 48.57 -27.73 42.06
N ASN A 455 47.42 -27.18 42.46
CA ASN A 455 46.66 -27.67 43.61
C ASN A 455 45.96 -29.02 43.37
N ILE A 456 45.44 -29.26 42.15
CA ILE A 456 44.65 -30.46 41.82
C ILE A 456 45.54 -31.60 41.27
N PHE A 457 46.63 -31.25 40.58
CA PHE A 457 47.50 -32.21 39.91
C PHE A 457 48.91 -32.34 40.51
N GLY A 458 49.34 -31.40 41.35
CA GLY A 458 50.70 -31.38 41.90
C GLY A 458 51.76 -31.30 40.79
N ASN A 459 52.93 -31.90 41.03
CA ASN A 459 54.06 -31.89 40.09
C ASN A 459 54.08 -33.05 39.08
N GLY A 460 53.01 -33.87 38.99
CA GLY A 460 53.11 -35.22 38.40
C GLY A 460 52.21 -35.54 37.20
N SER A 461 51.08 -34.87 37.02
CA SER A 461 50.08 -35.28 36.02
C SER A 461 49.55 -34.09 35.23
N GLU A 462 50.03 -33.89 34.00
CA GLU A 462 49.54 -32.83 33.10
C GLU A 462 48.22 -33.22 32.38
N PHE A 463 47.69 -34.41 32.68
CA PHE A 463 46.54 -34.98 31.99
C PHE A 463 45.55 -35.65 32.96
N VAL A 464 44.28 -35.67 32.59
CA VAL A 464 43.17 -36.38 33.26
C VAL A 464 42.79 -37.57 32.39
N THR A 465 42.83 -38.77 32.96
CA THR A 465 42.31 -39.99 32.32
C THR A 465 40.85 -40.26 32.72
N PRO A 466 40.10 -41.11 31.99
CA PRO A 466 38.70 -41.42 32.32
C PRO A 466 38.50 -41.96 33.75
N VAL A 467 39.47 -42.72 34.27
CA VAL A 467 39.41 -43.32 35.61
C VAL A 467 39.63 -42.28 36.70
N GLU A 468 40.40 -41.23 36.41
CA GLU A 468 40.75 -40.18 37.36
C GLU A 468 39.78 -39.00 37.33
N LEU A 469 38.89 -38.93 36.34
CA LEU A 469 38.00 -37.78 36.11
C LEU A 469 37.14 -37.46 37.33
N GLU A 470 36.49 -38.45 37.94
CA GLU A 470 35.64 -38.25 39.11
C GLU A 470 36.45 -37.75 40.32
N ASP A 471 37.62 -38.34 40.56
CA ASP A 471 38.49 -37.96 41.67
C ASP A 471 39.06 -36.54 41.47
N LYS A 472 39.39 -36.15 40.23
CA LYS A 472 39.86 -34.80 39.90
C LYS A 472 38.74 -33.76 40.01
N CYS A 473 37.51 -34.08 39.61
CA CYS A 473 36.33 -33.24 39.86
C CYS A 473 36.06 -33.07 41.37
N ARG A 474 36.23 -34.14 42.16
CA ARG A 474 36.12 -34.08 43.62
C ARG A 474 37.22 -33.22 44.25
N ALA A 475 38.45 -33.30 43.74
CA ALA A 475 39.57 -32.46 44.18
C ALA A 475 39.38 -30.97 43.81
N PHE A 476 38.72 -30.68 42.69
CA PHE A 476 38.29 -29.32 42.34
C PHE A 476 37.20 -28.77 43.28
N GLY A 477 36.37 -29.66 43.86
CA GLY A 477 35.33 -29.31 44.84
C GLY A 477 33.90 -29.63 44.39
N ASN A 478 33.71 -30.21 43.20
CA ASN A 478 32.39 -30.61 42.71
C ASN A 478 32.46 -31.92 41.91
N ALA A 479 32.12 -33.04 42.56
CA ALA A 479 32.14 -34.36 41.92
C ALA A 479 31.11 -34.51 40.78
N GLN A 480 30.03 -33.72 40.78
CA GLN A 480 28.97 -33.81 39.75
C GLN A 480 29.42 -33.32 38.38
N LEU A 481 30.52 -32.55 38.31
CA LEU A 481 31.09 -32.12 37.04
C LEU A 481 31.54 -33.30 36.16
N ALA A 482 31.93 -34.43 36.77
CA ALA A 482 32.32 -35.62 36.01
C ALA A 482 31.17 -36.17 35.15
N GLU A 483 29.93 -36.12 35.63
CA GLU A 483 28.74 -36.58 34.91
C GLU A 483 28.38 -35.68 33.71
N ARG A 484 28.90 -34.44 33.70
CA ARG A 484 28.64 -33.45 32.63
C ARG A 484 29.66 -33.54 31.49
N VAL A 485 30.71 -34.36 31.60
CA VAL A 485 31.69 -34.59 30.52
C VAL A 485 31.13 -35.64 29.56
N THR A 486 30.13 -35.26 28.78
CA THR A 486 29.43 -36.14 27.83
C THR A 486 29.21 -35.45 26.50
N ALA A 487 29.03 -36.23 25.42
CA ALA A 487 28.79 -35.70 24.09
C ALA A 487 27.49 -34.87 23.96
N SER A 488 26.54 -35.06 24.89
CA SER A 488 25.27 -34.32 24.92
C SER A 488 25.31 -33.03 25.76
N HIS A 489 26.37 -32.80 26.54
CA HIS A 489 26.48 -31.61 27.39
C HIS A 489 26.95 -30.38 26.56
N PRO A 490 26.32 -29.19 26.72
CA PRO A 490 26.57 -28.03 25.85
C PRO A 490 28.03 -27.56 25.76
N THR A 491 28.80 -27.70 26.84
CA THR A 491 30.22 -27.31 26.92
C THR A 491 31.13 -28.53 27.13
N GLY A 492 30.60 -29.57 27.77
CA GLY A 492 31.32 -30.78 28.19
C GLY A 492 31.62 -31.73 27.03
N TYR A 493 30.92 -31.58 25.91
CA TYR A 493 31.18 -32.34 24.68
C TYR A 493 32.62 -32.15 24.17
N SER A 494 33.21 -30.96 24.39
CA SER A 494 34.57 -30.64 23.93
C SER A 494 35.61 -31.49 24.66
N LEU A 495 35.45 -31.65 25.98
CA LEU A 495 36.25 -32.50 26.82
C LEU A 495 35.99 -33.99 26.56
N ALA A 496 34.73 -34.38 26.38
CA ALA A 496 34.37 -35.76 26.04
C ALA A 496 34.99 -36.19 24.70
N ALA A 497 34.95 -35.33 23.68
CA ALA A 497 35.57 -35.59 22.38
C ALA A 497 37.11 -35.68 22.47
N ALA A 498 37.75 -34.85 23.29
CA ALA A 498 39.19 -34.96 23.55
C ALA A 498 39.52 -36.28 24.26
N MET A 499 38.70 -36.68 25.22
CA MET A 499 38.85 -37.94 25.94
C MET A 499 38.69 -39.16 25.02
N GLU A 500 37.73 -39.15 24.09
CA GLU A 500 37.53 -40.23 23.12
C GLU A 500 38.63 -40.30 22.06
N ARG A 501 39.13 -39.15 21.59
CA ARG A 501 40.15 -39.09 20.53
C ARG A 501 41.56 -39.39 21.05
N ASP A 502 41.95 -38.75 22.14
CA ASP A 502 43.34 -38.72 22.62
C ASP A 502 43.54 -39.67 23.82
N GLY A 503 42.47 -40.14 24.45
CA GLY A 503 42.50 -40.99 25.64
C GLY A 503 42.73 -40.21 26.95
N PHE A 504 42.87 -38.88 26.88
CA PHE A 504 43.11 -38.01 28.02
C PHE A 504 42.63 -36.57 27.75
N ILE A 505 42.44 -35.79 28.82
CA ILE A 505 42.20 -34.34 28.77
C ILE A 505 43.40 -33.61 29.37
N ARG A 506 43.86 -32.50 28.76
CA ARG A 506 44.91 -31.65 29.34
C ARG A 506 44.45 -30.98 30.64
N ALA A 507 45.30 -30.95 31.66
CA ALA A 507 44.99 -30.37 32.97
C ALA A 507 44.50 -28.92 32.88
N GLU A 508 45.14 -28.10 32.03
CA GLU A 508 44.71 -26.73 31.75
C GLU A 508 43.28 -26.64 31.20
N ALA A 509 42.95 -27.47 30.20
CA ALA A 509 41.62 -27.49 29.58
C ALA A 509 40.55 -27.98 30.57
N PHE A 510 40.89 -28.97 31.41
CA PHE A 510 40.02 -29.46 32.47
C PHE A 510 39.76 -28.38 33.54
N CYS A 511 40.81 -27.76 34.07
CA CYS A 511 40.68 -26.70 35.07
C CYS A 511 39.91 -25.49 34.52
N SER A 512 40.17 -25.09 33.27
CA SER A 512 39.46 -23.98 32.62
C SER A 512 37.96 -24.26 32.55
N TRP A 513 37.59 -25.43 32.04
CA TRP A 513 36.19 -25.84 31.92
C TRP A 513 35.51 -25.95 33.29
N CYS A 514 36.18 -26.49 34.32
CA CYS A 514 35.60 -26.57 35.67
C CYS A 514 35.29 -25.18 36.26
N VAL A 515 36.18 -24.21 36.05
CA VAL A 515 35.96 -22.83 36.49
C VAL A 515 34.80 -22.20 35.71
N GLU A 516 34.77 -22.36 34.39
CA GLU A 516 33.68 -21.85 33.55
C GLU A 516 32.31 -22.43 33.92
N GLU A 517 32.23 -23.75 34.19
CA GLU A 517 31.02 -24.40 34.66
C GLU A 517 30.56 -23.85 36.00
N THR A 518 31.49 -23.65 36.94
CA THR A 518 31.16 -23.16 38.28
C THR A 518 30.67 -21.71 38.21
N ARG A 519 31.34 -20.85 37.44
CA ARG A 519 30.92 -19.45 37.24
C ARG A 519 29.54 -19.36 36.58
N PHE A 520 29.24 -20.24 35.62
CA PHE A 520 27.92 -20.33 35.02
C PHE A 520 26.86 -20.79 36.02
N ASP A 521 27.13 -21.85 36.78
CA ASP A 521 26.19 -22.38 37.78
C ASP A 521 25.88 -21.32 38.84
N ASP A 522 26.88 -20.58 39.33
CA ASP A 522 26.71 -19.47 40.28
C ASP A 522 25.79 -18.36 39.73
N LEU A 523 26.00 -17.96 38.46
CA LEU A 523 25.17 -16.96 37.81
C LEU A 523 23.74 -17.47 37.57
N ASN A 524 23.58 -18.70 37.09
CA ASN A 524 22.28 -19.31 36.85
C ASN A 524 21.49 -19.43 38.16
N ASP A 525 22.13 -19.91 39.23
CA ASP A 525 21.54 -20.00 40.56
C ASP A 525 21.11 -18.63 41.09
N TYR A 526 21.94 -17.60 40.88
CA TYR A 526 21.60 -16.24 41.26
C TYR A 526 20.36 -15.73 40.52
N LEU A 527 20.30 -15.90 39.20
CA LEU A 527 19.14 -15.52 38.39
C LEU A 527 17.88 -16.29 38.81
N VAL A 528 18.00 -17.60 39.03
CA VAL A 528 16.92 -18.46 39.49
C VAL A 528 16.42 -18.03 40.88
N ARG A 529 17.30 -17.61 41.79
CA ARG A 529 16.91 -17.07 43.10
C ARG A 529 16.24 -15.69 42.98
N ALA A 530 16.70 -14.85 42.04
CA ALA A 530 16.18 -13.50 41.85
C ALA A 530 14.80 -13.46 41.17
N PHE A 531 14.55 -14.35 40.21
CA PHE A 531 13.34 -14.33 39.37
C PHE A 531 12.45 -15.58 39.52
N GLY A 532 12.99 -16.67 40.08
CA GLY A 532 12.30 -17.95 40.22
C GLY A 532 12.67 -18.96 39.14
N ALA A 533 12.71 -20.25 39.50
CA ALA A 533 13.17 -21.32 38.63
C ALA A 533 12.34 -21.51 37.35
N SER A 534 11.03 -21.23 37.40
CA SER A 534 10.14 -21.33 36.22
C SER A 534 10.24 -20.12 35.28
N GLN A 535 10.94 -19.06 35.69
CA GLN A 535 11.03 -17.79 34.98
C GLN A 535 12.34 -17.63 34.22
N VAL A 536 13.40 -18.33 34.61
CA VAL A 536 14.70 -18.28 33.95
C VAL A 536 14.89 -19.53 33.10
N VAL A 537 15.03 -19.35 31.79
CA VAL A 537 15.28 -20.43 30.83
C VAL A 537 16.61 -20.19 30.15
N VAL A 538 17.51 -21.16 30.19
CA VAL A 538 18.75 -21.13 29.41
C VAL A 538 18.41 -21.47 27.96
N MET A 539 18.60 -20.53 27.06
CA MET A 539 18.29 -20.70 25.63
C MET A 539 19.48 -21.25 24.84
N GLU A 540 20.67 -20.77 25.17
CA GLU A 540 21.90 -21.11 24.47
C GLU A 540 23.08 -21.08 25.44
N ARG A 541 24.01 -22.01 25.26
CA ARG A 541 25.23 -22.11 26.07
C ARG A 541 26.38 -22.59 25.20
N GLN A 542 27.44 -21.80 25.11
CA GLN A 542 28.63 -22.09 24.33
C GLN A 542 29.87 -21.47 25.01
N ASN A 543 30.76 -22.29 25.53
CA ASN A 543 31.98 -21.86 26.25
C ASN A 543 31.67 -20.80 27.33
N ASP A 544 32.28 -19.62 27.22
CA ASP A 544 32.12 -18.47 28.11
C ASP A 544 30.83 -17.67 27.85
N PHE A 545 30.07 -17.97 26.80
CA PHE A 545 28.83 -17.31 26.44
C PHE A 545 27.59 -18.10 26.89
N ALA A 546 26.63 -17.38 27.47
CA ALA A 546 25.31 -17.91 27.79
C ALA A 546 24.21 -16.90 27.42
N ARG A 547 23.08 -17.43 26.95
CA ARG A 547 21.86 -16.67 26.68
C ARG A 547 20.75 -17.17 27.57
N PHE A 548 20.22 -16.29 28.40
CA PHE A 548 19.09 -16.55 29.28
C PHE A 548 17.85 -15.83 28.74
N LYS A 549 16.69 -16.47 28.90
CA LYS A 549 15.39 -15.86 28.71
C LYS A 549 14.72 -15.75 30.07
N VAL A 550 14.49 -14.52 30.51
CA VAL A 550 13.88 -14.22 31.80
C VAL A 550 12.45 -13.74 31.58
N ARG A 551 11.49 -14.60 31.91
CA ARG A 551 10.05 -14.34 31.87
C ARG A 551 9.61 -13.71 33.19
N SER A 552 8.56 -12.90 33.18
CA SER A 552 7.96 -12.37 34.41
C SER A 552 6.55 -12.90 34.57
N SER A 553 6.17 -13.34 35.76
CA SER A 553 4.79 -13.76 36.05
C SER A 553 3.79 -12.59 36.09
N ASN A 554 4.24 -11.34 36.32
CA ASN A 554 3.37 -10.18 36.54
C ASN A 554 3.66 -9.00 35.57
N ASN A 555 4.32 -9.22 34.43
CA ASN A 555 4.70 -8.14 33.48
C ASN A 555 5.55 -6.99 34.08
N GLU A 556 6.24 -7.22 35.21
CA GLU A 556 6.91 -6.15 35.96
C GLU A 556 8.45 -6.14 35.87
N VAL A 557 9.08 -7.09 35.17
CA VAL A 557 10.53 -7.04 34.99
C VAL A 557 10.88 -5.98 33.94
N LYS A 558 10.99 -4.73 34.40
CA LYS A 558 11.48 -3.62 33.61
C LYS A 558 12.94 -3.85 33.25
N LEU A 559 13.31 -3.45 32.03
CA LEU A 559 14.70 -3.47 31.55
C LEU A 559 15.66 -2.84 32.58
N SER A 560 15.26 -1.71 33.17
CA SER A 560 16.03 -0.99 34.19
C SER A 560 16.30 -1.80 35.45
N LYS A 561 15.36 -2.65 35.88
CA LYS A 561 15.53 -3.51 37.06
C LYS A 561 16.55 -4.63 36.77
N MET A 562 16.51 -5.20 35.55
CA MET A 562 17.48 -6.19 35.13
C MET A 562 18.89 -5.60 35.06
N PHE A 563 19.04 -4.42 34.44
CA PHE A 563 20.32 -3.71 34.40
C PHE A 563 20.88 -3.42 35.79
N ALA A 564 20.05 -2.89 36.70
CA ALA A 564 20.48 -2.62 38.07
C ALA A 564 20.93 -3.89 38.82
N LEU A 565 20.21 -5.00 38.63
CA LEU A 565 20.52 -6.27 39.26
C LEU A 565 21.83 -6.87 38.73
N VAL A 566 22.05 -6.84 37.41
CA VAL A 566 23.27 -7.36 36.78
C VAL A 566 24.50 -6.52 37.14
N GLU A 567 24.37 -5.19 37.17
CA GLU A 567 25.48 -4.30 37.54
C GLU A 567 25.94 -4.49 38.99
N ASP A 568 25.01 -4.74 39.93
CA ASP A 568 25.35 -4.99 41.34
C ASP A 568 26.18 -6.26 41.54
N VAL A 569 25.98 -7.27 40.68
CA VAL A 569 26.67 -8.57 40.79
C VAL A 569 27.76 -8.80 39.76
N LYS A 570 27.98 -7.85 38.83
CA LYS A 570 28.88 -8.01 37.70
C LYS A 570 30.28 -8.49 38.10
N ALA A 571 30.88 -7.81 39.09
CA ALA A 571 32.21 -8.15 39.59
C ALA A 571 32.23 -9.46 40.39
N LYS A 572 31.16 -9.76 41.12
CA LYS A 572 31.06 -10.96 41.95
C LYS A 572 30.84 -12.23 41.12
N MET A 573 30.11 -12.12 40.02
CA MET A 573 29.74 -13.24 39.14
C MET A 573 30.66 -13.36 37.92
N HIS A 574 31.80 -12.68 37.90
CA HIS A 574 32.77 -12.73 36.80
C HIS A 574 32.14 -12.41 35.43
N ILE A 575 31.27 -11.41 35.35
CA ILE A 575 30.63 -11.01 34.09
C ILE A 575 31.54 -10.02 33.36
N ARG A 576 32.10 -10.44 32.22
CA ARG A 576 32.94 -9.63 31.35
C ARG A 576 32.12 -8.63 30.53
N GLU A 577 31.18 -9.17 29.77
CA GLU A 577 30.28 -8.43 28.87
C GLU A 577 28.86 -8.95 29.04
N TYR A 578 27.88 -8.06 28.90
CA TYR A 578 26.48 -8.49 28.86
C TYR A 578 25.63 -7.54 28.01
N SER A 579 24.49 -8.04 27.57
CA SER A 579 23.44 -7.29 26.88
C SER A 579 22.08 -7.78 27.36
N VAL A 580 21.17 -6.84 27.66
CA VAL A 580 19.78 -7.14 27.98
C VAL A 580 18.90 -6.54 26.88
N SER A 581 18.08 -7.37 26.24
CA SER A 581 17.14 -6.94 25.21
C SER A 581 15.71 -7.39 25.53
N GLN A 582 14.74 -6.61 25.07
CA GLN A 582 13.33 -6.99 25.09
C GLN A 582 12.97 -7.73 23.81
N THR A 583 11.87 -8.49 23.87
CA THR A 583 11.23 -9.03 22.67
C THR A 583 10.99 -7.89 21.67
N THR A 584 11.44 -8.07 20.43
CA THR A 584 11.29 -7.05 19.38
C THR A 584 9.85 -6.98 18.88
N LEU A 585 9.45 -5.84 18.30
CA LEU A 585 8.12 -5.74 17.66
C LEU A 585 7.97 -6.76 16.51
N GLU A 586 9.08 -7.08 15.84
CA GLU A 586 9.14 -8.11 14.81
C GLU A 586 8.82 -9.50 15.34
N GLN A 587 9.37 -9.91 16.49
CA GLN A 587 9.05 -11.20 17.09
C GLN A 587 7.57 -11.31 17.48
N ILE A 588 7.01 -10.23 18.05
CA ILE A 588 5.58 -10.15 18.39
C ILE A 588 4.73 -10.25 17.12
N PHE A 589 5.09 -9.49 16.10
CA PHE A 589 4.41 -9.53 14.81
C PHE A 589 4.44 -10.92 14.18
N ASN A 590 5.60 -11.58 14.15
CA ASN A 590 5.75 -12.92 13.58
C ASN A 590 4.88 -13.95 14.31
N SER A 591 4.75 -13.82 15.63
CA SER A 591 3.83 -14.66 16.43
C SER A 591 2.36 -14.46 16.06
N PHE A 592 1.95 -13.27 15.66
CA PHE A 592 0.59 -13.01 15.18
C PHE A 592 0.41 -13.38 13.71
N ALA A 593 1.44 -13.21 12.90
CA ALA A 593 1.41 -13.54 11.48
C ALA A 593 1.35 -15.05 11.24
N SER A 594 2.03 -15.87 12.04
CA SER A 594 1.96 -17.34 11.95
C SER A 594 0.53 -17.86 12.15
N GLN A 595 -0.25 -17.23 13.03
CA GLN A 595 -1.67 -17.54 13.20
C GLN A 595 -2.48 -17.29 11.92
N GLN A 596 -2.09 -16.32 11.08
CA GLN A 596 -2.76 -16.07 9.81
C GLN A 596 -2.55 -17.21 8.81
N GLU A 597 -1.34 -17.77 8.77
CA GLU A 597 -1.02 -18.89 7.87
C GLU A 597 -1.75 -20.16 8.31
N GLU A 598 -1.82 -20.41 9.62
CA GLU A 598 -2.64 -21.48 10.21
C GLU A 598 -4.12 -21.30 9.88
N GLU A 599 -4.68 -20.09 10.05
CA GLU A 599 -6.07 -19.78 9.71
C GLU A 599 -6.35 -19.93 8.20
N GLN A 600 -5.46 -19.45 7.33
CA GLN A 600 -5.62 -19.63 5.89
C GLN A 600 -5.46 -21.08 5.45
N GLY A 601 -4.59 -21.85 6.12
CA GLY A 601 -4.43 -23.30 5.91
C GLY A 601 -5.66 -24.10 6.35
N ALA A 602 -6.24 -23.75 7.50
CA ALA A 602 -7.47 -24.34 8.02
C ALA A 602 -8.68 -24.03 7.11
N ILE A 603 -8.80 -22.80 6.61
CA ILE A 603 -9.85 -22.39 5.65
C ILE A 603 -9.68 -23.09 4.29
N ARG A 604 -8.45 -23.46 3.91
CA ARG A 604 -8.16 -24.26 2.70
C ARG A 604 -8.36 -25.78 2.89
N GLY A 605 -8.80 -26.23 4.06
CA GLY A 605 -9.18 -27.62 4.29
C GLY A 605 -8.01 -28.57 4.58
N VAL A 606 -6.86 -28.08 5.07
CA VAL A 606 -5.79 -28.96 5.55
C VAL A 606 -5.96 -29.17 7.05
N TYR A 607 -6.77 -30.17 7.42
CA TYR A 607 -6.63 -30.82 8.73
C TYR A 607 -5.27 -31.52 8.75
N GLN A 608 -4.29 -30.99 9.47
CA GLN A 608 -3.19 -31.82 9.96
C GLN A 608 -3.71 -32.58 11.17
N GLY A 609 -4.05 -33.85 10.95
CA GLY A 609 -4.50 -34.74 12.00
C GLY A 609 -3.35 -35.24 12.87
N ALA A 610 -3.66 -35.33 14.17
CA ALA A 610 -3.00 -36.06 15.26
C ALA A 610 -1.60 -35.61 15.69
#